data_AF-A0A1Q8QJ40-F1
#
_entry.id   AF-A0A1Q8QJ40-F1
#
_cell.length_a   1.000
_cell.length_b   1.000
_cell.length_c   1.000
_cell.angle_alpha   90.00
_cell.angle_beta   90.00
_cell.angle_gamma   90.00
#
_symmetry.space_group_name_H-M   'P 1'
#
loop_
_entity.id
_entity.type
_entity.pdbx_description
1 polymer ?
#
loop_
_entity_poly.entity_id
_entity_poly.type
_entity_poly.pdbx_seq_one_letter_code
_entity_poly.pdbx_strand_id
1 'polypeptide(L)'
;MRAKWRAVAQWRRKAREIHPETFRAMAGELAELAEVASKIRPEEQAFLLKIRRIRQEMLELRQMSARPEFRLLPPKKRYELRESLLSSREQLLKTLSDAPVVTTTRQ
;
A
#
# COMPACT_ATOMS: atom_id res chain seq x y z
N MET A 1 -5.95 36.03 13.57
CA MET A 1 -6.88 34.95 13.10
C MET A 1 -6.28 34.03 12.04
N ARG A 2 -5.73 34.51 10.91
CA ARG A 2 -5.21 33.68 9.79
C ARG A 2 -4.25 32.53 10.17
N ALA A 3 -3.42 32.68 11.22
CA ALA A 3 -2.52 31.61 11.69
C ALA A 3 -3.29 30.41 12.28
N LYS A 4 -4.34 30.65 13.07
CA LYS A 4 -5.17 29.61 13.67
C LYS A 4 -5.90 28.79 12.60
N TRP A 5 -6.43 29.45 11.55
CA TRP A 5 -7.07 28.78 10.41
C TRP A 5 -6.11 27.89 9.62
N ARG A 6 -4.87 28.36 9.40
CA ARG A 6 -3.83 27.55 8.75
C ARG A 6 -3.46 26.31 9.57
N ALA A 7 -3.32 26.45 10.89
CA ALA A 7 -3.06 25.31 11.77
C ALA A 7 -4.19 24.28 11.74
N VAL A 8 -5.46 24.72 11.75
CA VAL A 8 -6.63 23.83 11.63
C VAL A 8 -6.68 23.13 10.27
N ALA A 9 -6.38 23.85 9.18
CA ALA A 9 -6.33 23.26 7.84
C ALA A 9 -5.22 22.19 7.72
N GLN A 10 -4.04 22.46 8.27
CA GLN A 10 -2.93 21.50 8.32
C GLN A 10 -3.28 20.28 9.16
N TRP A 11 -3.92 20.48 10.33
CA TRP A 11 -4.37 19.38 11.17
C TRP A 11 -5.43 18.51 10.47
N ARG A 12 -6.41 19.13 9.79
CA ARG A 12 -7.42 18.41 9.00
C ARG A 12 -6.79 17.62 7.85
N ARG A 13 -5.77 18.17 7.19
CA ARG A 13 -5.04 17.48 6.11
C ARG A 13 -4.32 16.25 6.65
N LYS A 14 -3.55 16.41 7.73
CA LYS A 14 -2.88 15.30 8.45
C LYS A 14 -3.86 14.24 8.93
N ALA A 15 -5.02 14.63 9.46
CA ALA A 15 -6.05 13.70 9.90
C ALA A 15 -6.62 12.85 8.76
N ARG A 16 -6.72 13.40 7.53
CA ARG A 16 -7.15 12.64 6.35
C ARG A 16 -6.11 11.61 5.91
N GLU A 17 -4.81 11.91 6.05
CA GLU A 17 -3.73 11.00 5.67
C GLU A 17 -3.74 9.70 6.49
N ILE A 18 -4.21 9.76 7.74
CA ILE A 18 -4.39 8.62 8.65
C ILE A 18 -5.86 8.21 8.85
N HIS A 19 -6.76 8.64 7.97
CA HIS A 19 -8.14 8.17 7.99
C HIS A 19 -8.22 6.70 7.52
N PRO A 20 -9.06 5.84 8.14
CA PRO A 20 -9.16 4.43 7.76
C PRO A 20 -9.37 4.17 6.26
N GLU A 21 -10.16 5.02 5.61
CA GLU A 21 -10.41 4.93 4.16
C GLU A 21 -9.11 5.04 3.33
N THR A 22 -8.15 5.84 3.79
CA THR A 22 -6.85 5.97 3.14
C THR A 22 -6.08 4.64 3.19
N PHE A 23 -6.15 3.91 4.30
CA PHE A 23 -5.54 2.58 4.40
C PHE A 23 -6.25 1.54 3.54
N ARG A 24 -7.59 1.61 3.48
CA ARG A 24 -8.39 0.75 2.64
C ARG A 24 -8.03 0.90 1.16
N ALA A 25 -7.92 2.14 0.69
CA ALA A 25 -7.51 2.46 -0.67
C ALA A 25 -6.07 1.98 -0.94
N MET A 26 -5.10 2.36 -0.10
CA MET A 26 -3.70 1.94 -0.26
C MET A 26 -3.57 0.41 -0.27
N ALA A 27 -4.23 -0.30 0.66
CA ALA A 27 -4.18 -1.75 0.71
C ALA A 27 -4.82 -2.40 -0.54
N GLY A 28 -5.91 -1.82 -1.06
CA GLY A 28 -6.50 -2.25 -2.33
C GLY A 28 -5.51 -2.11 -3.49
N GLU A 29 -4.92 -0.94 -3.65
CA GLU A 29 -3.92 -0.67 -4.69
C GLU A 29 -2.72 -1.63 -4.60
N LEU A 30 -2.20 -1.89 -3.40
CA LEU A 30 -1.05 -2.79 -3.23
C LEU A 30 -1.42 -4.26 -3.51
N ALA A 31 -2.64 -4.70 -3.17
CA ALA A 31 -3.12 -6.04 -3.51
C ALA A 31 -3.25 -6.25 -5.03
N GLU A 32 -3.68 -5.21 -5.74
CA GLU A 32 -3.72 -5.20 -7.21
C GLU A 32 -2.32 -5.17 -7.81
N LEU A 33 -1.42 -4.35 -7.26
CA LEU A 33 -0.03 -4.30 -7.72
C LEU A 33 0.67 -5.65 -7.54
N ALA A 34 0.46 -6.31 -6.41
CA ALA A 34 0.94 -7.66 -6.15
C ALA A 34 0.34 -8.68 -7.15
N GLU A 35 -0.93 -8.55 -7.54
CA GLU A 35 -1.52 -9.39 -8.59
C GLU A 35 -0.76 -9.26 -9.91
N VAL A 36 -0.52 -8.02 -10.34
CA VAL A 36 0.18 -7.74 -11.58
C VAL A 36 1.60 -8.29 -11.50
N ALA A 37 2.30 -8.06 -10.39
CA ALA A 37 3.65 -8.58 -10.15
C ALA A 37 3.72 -10.09 -10.31
N SER A 38 2.74 -10.84 -9.78
CA SER A 38 2.71 -12.30 -9.88
C SER A 38 2.65 -12.82 -11.33
N LYS A 39 2.14 -12.01 -12.26
CA LYS A 39 1.99 -12.38 -13.67
C LYS A 39 3.25 -12.11 -14.50
N ILE A 40 4.15 -11.27 -14.01
CA ILE A 40 5.36 -10.88 -14.75
C ILE A 40 6.44 -11.98 -14.67
N ARG A 41 6.54 -12.70 -13.56
CA ARG A 41 7.56 -13.73 -13.33
C ARG A 41 6.93 -15.04 -12.84
N PRO A 42 6.16 -15.74 -13.70
CA PRO A 42 5.41 -16.92 -13.31
C PRO A 42 6.30 -18.13 -12.93
N GLU A 43 7.57 -18.12 -13.30
CA GLU A 43 8.50 -19.23 -13.02
C GLU A 43 9.32 -19.03 -11.73
N GLU A 44 9.32 -17.83 -11.15
CA GLU A 44 10.12 -17.51 -9.96
C GLU A 44 9.33 -17.83 -8.68
N GLN A 45 9.31 -19.11 -8.27
CA GLN A 45 8.45 -19.60 -7.19
C GLN A 45 8.62 -18.84 -5.85
N ALA A 46 9.85 -18.49 -5.49
CA ALA A 46 10.14 -17.73 -4.26
C ALA A 46 9.53 -16.32 -4.31
N PHE A 47 9.60 -15.66 -5.47
CA PHE A 47 8.97 -14.38 -5.71
C PHE A 47 7.44 -14.49 -5.66
N LEU A 48 6.86 -15.51 -6.30
CA LEU A 48 5.41 -15.75 -6.27
C LEU A 48 4.90 -15.97 -4.84
N LEU A 49 5.60 -16.74 -4.01
CA LEU A 49 5.23 -16.94 -2.61
C LEU A 49 5.24 -15.63 -1.83
N LYS A 50 6.28 -14.81 -2.01
CA LYS A 50 6.39 -13.49 -1.37
C LYS A 50 5.26 -12.57 -1.80
N ILE A 51 4.98 -12.49 -3.11
CA ILE A 51 3.94 -11.63 -3.67
C ILE A 51 2.53 -12.06 -3.23
N ARG A 52 2.24 -13.37 -3.20
CA ARG A 52 0.95 -13.88 -2.71
C ARG A 52 0.75 -13.55 -1.24
N ARG A 53 1.79 -13.66 -0.42
CA ARG A 53 1.74 -13.27 0.99
C ARG A 53 1.43 -11.78 1.15
N ILE A 54 2.14 -10.92 0.42
CA ILE A 54 1.88 -9.47 0.43
C ILE A 54 0.43 -9.17 0.04
N ARG A 55 -0.06 -9.78 -1.05
CA ARG A 55 -1.45 -9.64 -1.48
C ARG A 55 -2.42 -10.01 -0.36
N GLN A 56 -2.21 -11.15 0.29
CA GLN A 56 -3.08 -11.62 1.37
C GLN A 56 -3.08 -10.66 2.56
N GLU A 57 -1.89 -10.23 3.01
CA GLU A 57 -1.75 -9.24 4.10
C GLU A 57 -2.45 -7.92 3.76
N MET A 58 -2.42 -7.47 2.50
CA MET A 58 -3.14 -6.28 2.05
C MET A 58 -4.65 -6.46 2.01
N LEU A 59 -5.15 -7.63 1.59
CA LEU A 59 -6.58 -7.94 1.65
C LEU A 59 -7.09 -7.97 3.09
N GLU A 60 -6.32 -8.54 4.01
CA GLU A 60 -6.61 -8.53 5.43
C GLU A 60 -6.61 -7.11 5.99
N LEU A 61 -5.61 -6.29 5.66
CA LEU A 61 -5.56 -4.89 6.09
C LEU A 61 -6.74 -4.07 5.55
N ARG A 62 -7.16 -4.32 4.30
CA ARG A 62 -8.33 -3.69 3.69
C ARG A 62 -9.61 -4.05 4.46
N GLN A 63 -9.74 -5.29 4.92
CA GLN A 63 -10.85 -5.73 5.77
C GLN A 63 -10.75 -5.12 7.18
N MET A 64 -9.57 -5.12 7.79
CA MET A 64 -9.35 -4.54 9.12
C MET A 64 -9.64 -3.04 9.15
N SER A 65 -9.20 -2.29 8.14
CA SER A 65 -9.44 -0.84 8.03
C SER A 65 -10.91 -0.47 7.82
N ALA A 66 -11.75 -1.43 7.40
CA ALA A 66 -13.20 -1.26 7.34
C ALA A 66 -13.87 -1.24 8.72
N ARG A 67 -13.22 -1.87 9.70
CA ARG A 67 -13.80 -2.12 11.02
C ARG A 67 -13.69 -0.88 11.92
N PRO A 68 -14.71 -0.57 12.74
CA PRO A 68 -14.67 0.56 13.68
C PRO A 68 -13.45 0.54 14.62
N GLU A 69 -12.99 -0.65 15.00
CA GLU A 69 -11.85 -0.90 15.88
C GLU A 69 -10.55 -0.34 15.32
N PHE A 70 -10.43 -0.22 14.00
CA PHE A 70 -9.27 0.39 13.36
C PHE A 70 -9.16 1.89 13.69
N ARG A 71 -10.29 2.58 13.92
CA ARG A 71 -10.29 3.99 14.35
C ARG A 71 -9.77 4.16 15.78
N LEU A 72 -9.84 3.10 16.59
CA LEU A 72 -9.32 3.09 17.97
C LEU A 72 -7.79 2.99 18.00
N LEU A 73 -7.14 2.68 16.87
CA LEU A 73 -5.69 2.69 16.79
C LEU A 73 -5.15 4.11 17.08
N PRO A 74 -4.15 4.23 17.97
CA PRO A 74 -3.49 5.51 18.23
C PRO A 74 -3.01 6.16 16.93
N PRO A 75 -3.15 7.48 16.77
CA PRO A 75 -2.71 8.19 15.56
C PRO A 75 -1.28 7.84 15.14
N LYS A 76 -0.34 7.73 16.10
CA LYS A 76 1.05 7.34 15.87
C LYS A 76 1.17 5.99 15.14
N LYS A 77 0.43 4.97 15.60
CA LYS A 77 0.43 3.63 14.98
C LYS A 77 -0.13 3.65 13.57
N ARG A 78 -1.12 4.50 13.30
CA ARG A 78 -1.65 4.72 11.94
C ARG A 78 -0.61 5.40 11.04
N TYR A 79 0.14 6.38 11.53
CA TYR A 79 1.26 6.95 10.77
C TYR A 79 2.32 5.91 10.43
N GLU A 80 2.79 5.13 11.40
CA GLU A 80 3.80 4.08 11.19
C GLU A 80 3.34 3.06 10.14
N LEU A 81 2.07 2.67 10.20
CA LEU A 81 1.47 1.77 9.22
C LEU A 81 1.42 2.40 7.82
N ARG A 82 1.09 3.69 7.71
CA ARG A 82 1.07 4.41 6.42
C ARG A 82 2.47 4.45 5.80
N GLU A 83 3.50 4.80 6.58
CA GLU A 83 4.88 4.83 6.10
C GLU A 83 5.33 3.45 5.63
N SER A 84 4.96 2.40 6.37
CA SER A 84 5.25 1.01 5.99
C SER A 84 4.57 0.62 4.67
N LEU A 85 3.33 1.06 4.43
CA LEU A 85 2.62 0.85 3.16
C LEU A 85 3.28 1.59 2.00
N LEU A 86 3.70 2.84 2.21
CA LEU A 86 4.39 3.62 1.18
C LEU A 86 5.72 2.95 0.78
N SER A 87 6.50 2.51 1.77
CA SER A 87 7.74 1.77 1.52
C SER A 87 7.49 0.44 0.79
N SER A 88 6.46 -0.31 1.19
CA SER A 88 6.07 -1.57 0.54
C SER A 88 5.67 -1.35 -0.92
N ARG A 89 4.94 -0.27 -1.21
CA ARG A 89 4.56 0.13 -2.57
C ARG A 89 5.79 0.40 -3.44
N GLU A 90 6.75 1.17 -2.92
CA GLU A 90 7.97 1.51 -3.63
C GLU A 90 8.81 0.26 -3.94
N GLN A 91 8.93 -0.64 -2.97
CA GLN A 91 9.60 -1.93 -3.17
C GLN A 91 8.92 -2.79 -4.24
N LEU A 92 7.59 -2.89 -4.23
CA LEU A 92 6.84 -3.62 -5.26
C LEU A 92 7.05 -3.00 -6.65
N LEU A 93 6.95 -1.68 -6.77
CA LEU A 93 7.19 -0.98 -8.03
C LEU A 93 8.60 -1.22 -8.55
N LYS A 94 9.61 -1.20 -7.66
CA LYS A 94 10.98 -1.52 -8.05
C LYS A 94 11.10 -2.95 -8.61
N THR A 95 10.47 -3.93 -7.96
CA THR A 95 10.49 -5.32 -8.47
C THR A 95 9.81 -5.50 -9.83
N LEU A 96 8.80 -4.68 -10.12
CA LEU A 96 8.14 -4.64 -11.44
C LEU A 96 9.05 -4.04 -12.50
N SER A 97 9.71 -2.91 -12.20
CA SER A 97 10.64 -2.24 -13.12
C SER A 97 11.91 -3.05 -13.40
N ASP A 98 12.40 -3.79 -12.41
CA ASP A 98 13.58 -4.64 -12.53
C ASP A 98 13.29 -5.98 -13.25
N ALA A 99 12.06 -6.21 -13.74
CA ALA A 99 11.73 -7.41 -14.49
C ALA A 99 12.35 -7.38 -15.90
N PRO A 100 12.98 -8.47 -16.36
CA PRO A 100 13.53 -8.53 -17.71
C PRO A 100 12.40 -8.31 -18.70
N VAL A 101 12.48 -7.21 -19.46
CA VAL A 101 11.59 -6.99 -20.60
C VAL A 101 11.87 -8.12 -21.57
N VAL A 102 10.95 -9.07 -21.65
CA VAL A 102 10.95 -10.08 -22.71
C VAL A 102 10.62 -9.34 -23.99
N THR A 103 11.61 -8.64 -24.55
CA THR A 103 11.58 -8.28 -25.96
C THR A 103 11.74 -9.61 -26.68
N THR A 104 10.60 -10.24 -26.97
CA THR A 104 10.53 -11.29 -27.99
C THR A 104 10.95 -10.62 -29.30
N THR A 105 12.24 -10.59 -29.56
CA THR A 105 12.78 -10.45 -30.91
C THR A 105 12.34 -11.74 -31.62
N ARG A 106 11.16 -11.69 -32.25
CA ARG A 106 10.81 -12.66 -33.27
C ARG A 106 11.89 -12.58 -34.34
N GLN A 107 12.43 -13.75 -34.67
CA GLN A 107 13.43 -14.00 -35.71
C GLN A 107 13.03 -13.39 -37.05
#